data_AF-A0A2V5WRY4-F1
#
_entry.id   AF-A0A2V5WRY4-F1
#
_cell.length_a   1.000
_cell.length_b   1.000
_cell.length_c   1.000
_cell.angle_alpha   90.00
_cell.angle_beta   90.00
_cell.angle_gamma   90.00
#
_symmetry.space_group_name_H-M   'P 1'
#
loop_
_entity.id
_entity.type
_entity.pdbx_description
1 polymer ?
#
loop_
_entity_poly.entity_id
_entity_poly.type
_entity_poly.pdbx_seq_one_letter_code
_entity_poly.pdbx_strand_id
1 'polypeptide(L)'
;SYAEGSYCINAWMQSPKGSYYEPPPGNPDWGRYFQLYSKAGSDVPLFGDGNWVDAWPEANDAPPPDYSGKYTDNGMQRFFVDRHQKAIDIGYADAHIARVKLKELWIQIWHQGFVPNGNVKLPAR
;
A
#
# COMPACT_ATOMS: atom_id res chain seq x y z
N SER A 1 21.76 -5.83 6.72
CA SER A 1 20.55 -5.54 5.94
C SER A 1 19.67 -6.78 6.00
N TYR A 2 18.42 -6.63 6.43
CA TYR A 2 17.41 -7.63 6.10
C TYR A 2 17.13 -7.51 4.60
N ALA A 3 16.56 -8.53 3.96
CA ALA A 3 16.16 -8.41 2.57
C ALA A 3 15.07 -7.31 2.47
N GLU A 4 15.50 -6.08 2.21
CA GLU A 4 14.63 -4.95 1.95
C GLU A 4 14.18 -5.09 0.50
N GLY A 5 12.86 -5.23 0.30
CA GLY A 5 12.29 -5.30 -1.05
C GLY A 5 12.78 -4.11 -1.89
N SER A 6 12.97 -4.31 -3.19
CA SER A 6 13.07 -3.18 -4.12
C SER A 6 11.67 -2.67 -4.50
N TYR A 7 10.66 -3.53 -4.42
CA TYR A 7 9.26 -3.23 -4.69
C TYR A 7 8.37 -4.00 -3.71
N CYS A 8 7.16 -3.49 -3.48
CA CYS A 8 6.13 -4.06 -2.64
C CYS A 8 4.81 -4.21 -3.43
N ILE A 9 4.14 -5.34 -3.27
CA ILE A 9 2.87 -5.64 -3.93
C ILE A 9 1.69 -5.15 -3.07
N ASN A 10 0.68 -4.55 -3.70
CA ASN A 10 -0.60 -4.31 -3.06
C ASN A 10 -1.34 -5.65 -2.87
N ALA A 11 -1.34 -6.18 -1.65
CA ALA A 11 -1.93 -7.48 -1.36
C ALA A 11 -3.47 -7.47 -1.48
N TRP A 12 -4.12 -6.31 -1.43
CA TRP A 12 -5.56 -6.19 -1.69
C TRP A 12 -5.97 -6.58 -3.11
N MET A 13 -5.03 -6.57 -4.05
CA MET A 13 -5.24 -7.06 -5.43
C MET A 13 -5.23 -8.59 -5.54
N GLN A 14 -4.72 -9.29 -4.52
CA GLN A 14 -4.64 -10.74 -4.52
C GLN A 14 -5.98 -11.37 -4.12
N SER A 15 -6.11 -12.67 -4.39
CA SER A 15 -7.18 -13.48 -3.80
C SER A 15 -6.68 -14.04 -2.46
N PRO A 16 -7.33 -13.75 -1.33
CA PRO A 16 -6.87 -14.23 -0.03
C PRO A 16 -7.18 -15.71 0.23
N LYS A 17 -8.07 -16.32 -0.56
CA LYS A 17 -8.56 -17.70 -0.37
C LYS A 17 -7.44 -18.73 -0.45
N GLY A 18 -7.25 -19.52 0.60
CA GLY A 18 -6.22 -20.54 0.71
C GLY A 18 -4.81 -19.98 0.99
N SER A 19 -4.68 -18.68 1.20
CA SER A 19 -3.40 -18.04 1.52
C SER A 19 -3.12 -18.08 3.03
N TYR A 20 -1.85 -17.85 3.41
CA TYR A 20 -1.47 -17.73 4.82
C TYR A 20 -2.19 -16.56 5.53
N TYR A 21 -2.61 -15.54 4.77
CA TYR A 21 -3.29 -14.34 5.28
C TYR A 21 -4.80 -14.36 4.99
N GLU A 22 -5.39 -15.54 4.75
CA GLU A 22 -6.83 -15.66 4.52
C GLU A 22 -7.64 -15.11 5.71
N PRO A 23 -8.51 -14.10 5.52
CA PRO A 23 -9.37 -13.63 6.59
C PRO A 23 -10.34 -14.74 7.01
N PRO A 24 -10.65 -14.87 8.32
CA PRO A 24 -11.64 -15.83 8.79
C PRO A 24 -13.00 -15.68 8.09
N PRO A 25 -13.80 -16.76 7.98
CA PRO A 25 -15.14 -16.67 7.43
C PRO A 25 -15.98 -15.58 8.12
N GLY A 26 -16.65 -14.73 7.32
CA GLY A 26 -17.46 -13.63 7.83
C GLY A 26 -16.69 -12.36 8.21
N ASN A 27 -15.36 -12.34 8.06
CA ASN A 27 -14.56 -11.13 8.25
C ASN A 27 -14.87 -10.09 7.14
N PRO A 28 -15.10 -8.80 7.48
CA PRO A 28 -15.38 -7.75 6.50
C PRO A 28 -14.27 -7.53 5.46
N ASP A 29 -13.02 -7.92 5.76
CA ASP A 29 -11.87 -7.76 4.87
C ASP A 29 -12.05 -8.49 3.55
N TRP A 30 -12.85 -9.58 3.51
CA TRP A 30 -13.21 -10.25 2.26
C TRP A 30 -13.80 -9.29 1.21
N GLY A 31 -14.53 -8.27 1.65
CA GLY A 31 -15.11 -7.23 0.79
C GLY A 31 -14.12 -6.16 0.35
N ARG A 32 -12.94 -6.06 0.99
CA ARG A 32 -11.89 -5.08 0.66
C ARG A 32 -10.99 -5.57 -0.46
N TYR A 33 -10.71 -6.87 -0.53
CA TYR A 33 -9.94 -7.45 -1.63
C TYR A 33 -10.67 -7.29 -2.96
N PHE A 34 -9.94 -6.95 -4.03
CA PHE A 34 -10.51 -6.91 -5.38
C PHE A 34 -10.90 -8.30 -5.88
N GLN A 35 -10.12 -9.34 -5.54
CA GLN A 35 -10.27 -10.75 -5.95
C GLN A 35 -10.19 -11.02 -7.46
N LEU A 36 -10.68 -10.10 -8.28
CA LEU A 36 -10.65 -10.10 -9.74
C LEU A 36 -10.09 -8.76 -10.21
N TYR A 37 -9.13 -8.82 -11.12
CA TYR A 37 -8.49 -7.64 -11.69
C TYR A 37 -9.50 -6.67 -12.33
N SER A 38 -10.56 -7.20 -12.95
CA SER A 38 -11.62 -6.41 -13.59
C SER A 38 -12.46 -5.56 -12.63
N LYS A 39 -12.30 -5.73 -11.31
CA LYS A 39 -12.96 -4.89 -10.30
C LYS A 39 -12.11 -3.71 -9.85
N ALA A 40 -10.83 -3.67 -10.23
CA ALA A 40 -9.94 -2.55 -9.94
C ALA A 40 -10.13 -1.43 -10.97
N GLY A 41 -10.30 -0.19 -10.50
CA GLY A 41 -10.25 1.00 -11.35
C GLY A 41 -8.84 1.25 -11.86
N SER A 42 -8.70 2.08 -12.91
CA SER A 42 -7.40 2.39 -13.52
C SER A 42 -6.39 3.01 -12.56
N ASP A 43 -6.87 3.69 -11.52
CA ASP A 43 -6.11 4.40 -10.49
C ASP A 43 -5.84 3.56 -9.23
N VAL A 44 -6.15 2.25 -9.25
CA VAL A 44 -5.82 1.34 -8.16
C VAL A 44 -4.34 0.95 -8.23
N PRO A 45 -3.54 1.15 -7.16
CA PRO A 45 -2.16 0.69 -7.08
C PRO A 45 -2.05 -0.84 -7.18
N LEU A 46 -1.11 -1.34 -7.98
CA LEU A 46 -0.74 -2.75 -8.04
C LEU A 46 0.52 -3.06 -7.24
N PHE A 47 1.54 -2.23 -7.40
CA PHE A 47 2.83 -2.36 -6.76
C PHE A 47 3.54 -1.01 -6.79
N GLY A 48 4.61 -0.87 -6.03
CA GLY A 48 5.45 0.33 -6.05
C GLY A 48 6.71 0.11 -5.24
N ASP A 49 7.48 1.18 -5.03
CA ASP A 49 8.62 1.08 -4.12
C ASP A 49 8.14 0.70 -2.71
N GLY A 50 8.85 -0.23 -2.10
CA GLY A 50 8.61 -0.59 -0.71
C GLY A 50 9.71 -1.46 -0.15
N ASN A 51 9.67 -1.68 1.15
CA ASN A 51 10.72 -2.38 1.90
C ASN A 51 10.38 -3.86 2.20
N TRP A 52 9.20 -4.33 1.79
CA TRP A 52 8.69 -5.69 2.02
C TRP A 52 8.05 -6.27 0.76
N VAL A 53 7.80 -7.59 0.74
CA VAL A 53 7.27 -8.27 -0.45
C VAL A 53 5.85 -7.84 -0.83
N ASP A 54 5.02 -7.55 0.17
CA ASP A 54 3.63 -7.15 0.02
C ASP A 54 3.11 -6.35 1.23
N ALA A 55 1.96 -5.71 1.09
CA ALA A 55 1.33 -4.94 2.15
C ALA A 55 -0.18 -4.80 1.96
N TRP A 56 -0.86 -4.48 3.05
CA TRP A 56 -2.29 -4.14 3.12
C TRP A 56 -2.45 -2.72 3.65
N PRO A 57 -2.23 -1.67 2.83
CA PRO A 57 -2.31 -0.29 3.31
C PRO A 57 -3.75 0.09 3.68
N GLU A 58 -3.87 0.85 4.76
CA GLU A 58 -5.14 1.35 5.29
C GLU A 58 -5.08 2.88 5.50
N ALA A 59 -6.23 3.54 5.40
CA ALA A 59 -6.31 5.01 5.51
C ALA A 59 -5.97 5.54 6.91
N ASN A 60 -6.07 4.69 7.93
CA ASN A 60 -5.75 5.01 9.31
C ASN A 60 -4.36 4.48 9.74
N ASP A 61 -3.58 3.89 8.82
CA ASP A 61 -2.21 3.47 9.11
C ASP A 61 -1.39 4.65 9.62
N ALA A 62 -0.68 4.44 10.74
CA ALA A 62 0.17 5.45 11.32
C ALA A 62 1.42 5.65 10.44
N PRO A 63 1.78 6.89 10.09
CA PRO A 63 3.06 7.19 9.46
C PRO A 63 4.23 6.68 10.31
N PRO A 64 5.38 6.33 9.69
CA PRO A 64 6.57 6.00 10.46
C PRO A 64 7.09 7.25 11.22
N PRO A 65 7.91 7.05 12.27
CA PRO A 65 8.45 8.16 13.06
C PRO A 65 9.53 8.97 12.32
N ASP A 66 10.09 8.45 11.23
CA ASP A 66 11.07 9.12 10.39
C ASP A 66 10.99 8.63 8.93
N TYR A 67 11.86 9.16 8.06
CA TYR A 67 11.92 8.83 6.63
C TYR A 67 12.93 7.74 6.28
N SER A 68 13.42 6.97 7.25
CA SER A 68 14.44 5.92 7.01
C SER A 68 13.93 4.77 6.14
N GLY A 69 12.61 4.59 6.02
CA GLY A 69 12.02 3.53 5.21
C GLY A 69 12.22 2.12 5.75
N LYS A 70 12.61 1.96 7.03
CA LYS A 70 12.86 0.64 7.66
C LYS A 70 11.65 0.04 8.38
N TYR A 71 10.57 0.81 8.55
CA TYR A 71 9.42 0.43 9.37
C TYR A 71 8.45 -0.44 8.58
N THR A 72 7.89 -1.45 9.23
CA THR A 72 7.00 -2.44 8.60
C THR A 72 5.81 -2.81 9.50
N ASP A 73 5.52 -2.00 10.52
CA ASP A 73 4.51 -2.29 11.55
C ASP A 73 3.09 -2.29 10.99
N ASN A 74 2.86 -1.58 9.88
CA ASN A 74 1.60 -1.57 9.14
C ASN A 74 1.81 -1.54 7.62
N GLY A 75 0.72 -1.62 6.86
CA GLY A 75 0.76 -1.74 5.41
C GLY A 75 1.34 -0.49 4.72
N MET A 76 0.90 0.69 5.14
CA MET A 76 1.37 1.95 4.55
C MET A 76 2.87 2.18 4.77
N GLN A 77 3.41 1.81 5.95
CA GLN A 77 4.83 1.93 6.25
C GLN A 77 5.71 1.13 5.30
N ARG A 78 5.21 0.00 4.78
CA ARG A 78 5.96 -0.83 3.82
C ARG A 78 6.15 -0.14 2.47
N PHE A 79 5.24 0.74 2.09
CA PHE A 79 5.37 1.63 0.91
C PHE A 79 6.04 2.98 1.26
N PHE A 80 6.19 3.32 2.54
CA PHE A 80 6.80 4.59 2.96
C PHE A 80 8.33 4.50 2.91
N VAL A 81 8.90 4.59 1.70
CA VAL A 81 10.35 4.58 1.48
C VAL A 81 10.80 5.85 0.75
N ASP A 82 11.67 6.65 1.35
CA ASP A 82 12.16 7.89 0.74
C ASP A 82 13.29 7.62 -0.26
N ARG A 83 12.95 7.10 -1.44
CA ARG A 83 13.90 6.84 -2.54
C ARG A 83 13.91 7.93 -3.60
N HIS A 84 12.81 8.66 -3.77
CA HIS A 84 12.64 9.65 -4.84
C HIS A 84 12.32 11.05 -4.28
N GLN A 85 13.11 11.54 -3.32
CA GLN A 85 12.97 12.89 -2.74
C GLN A 85 11.56 13.14 -2.17
N LYS A 86 11.20 12.34 -1.17
CA LYS A 86 9.88 12.25 -0.53
C LYS A 86 8.77 11.77 -1.45
N ALA A 87 9.12 10.90 -2.38
CA ALA A 87 8.18 10.22 -3.25
C ALA A 87 8.62 8.78 -3.51
N ILE A 88 7.67 8.00 -4.02
CA ILE A 88 7.87 6.67 -4.60
C ILE A 88 7.25 6.63 -5.99
N ASP A 89 7.66 5.65 -6.79
CA ASP A 89 6.95 5.30 -8.02
C ASP A 89 5.95 4.16 -7.75
N ILE A 90 4.72 4.32 -8.24
CA ILE A 90 3.64 3.33 -8.12
C ILE A 90 3.18 2.93 -9.52
N GLY A 91 3.02 1.64 -9.75
CA GLY A 91 2.36 1.08 -10.91
C GLY A 91 0.89 0.77 -10.64
N TYR A 92 0.03 1.10 -11.59
CA TYR A 92 -1.42 1.06 -11.44
C TYR A 92 -2.09 0.01 -12.34
N ALA A 93 -3.37 -0.25 -12.12
CA ALA A 93 -4.12 -1.32 -12.78
C ALA A 93 -4.34 -1.10 -14.30
N ASP A 94 -4.15 0.09 -14.83
CA ASP A 94 -4.11 0.35 -16.28
C ASP A 94 -2.69 0.29 -16.88
N ALA A 95 -1.71 -0.16 -16.08
CA ALA A 95 -0.28 -0.24 -16.39
C ALA A 95 0.46 1.10 -16.53
N HIS A 96 -0.12 2.24 -16.14
CA HIS A 96 0.66 3.46 -15.99
C HIS A 96 1.52 3.44 -14.72
N ILE A 97 2.62 4.20 -14.74
CA ILE A 97 3.45 4.46 -13.55
C ILE A 97 3.31 5.94 -13.21
N ALA A 98 3.12 6.26 -11.94
CA ALA A 98 3.14 7.64 -11.47
C ALA A 98 4.06 7.81 -10.25
N ARG A 99 4.70 8.98 -10.19
CA ARG A 99 5.45 9.42 -9.02
C ARG A 99 4.46 9.98 -7.99
N VAL A 100 4.43 9.36 -6.81
CA VAL A 100 3.51 9.69 -5.71
C VAL A 100 4.30 10.20 -4.51
N LYS A 101 3.94 11.36 -3.97
CA LYS A 101 4.60 11.85 -2.76
C LYS A 101 4.27 10.94 -1.58
N LEU A 102 5.19 10.80 -0.63
CA LEU A 102 4.98 9.98 0.56
C LEU A 102 3.72 10.37 1.36
N LYS A 103 3.34 11.65 1.37
CA LYS A 103 2.09 12.11 2.01
C LYS A 103 0.84 11.63 1.24
N GLU A 104 0.96 11.52 -0.08
CA GLU A 104 -0.14 11.17 -0.98
C GLU A 104 -0.43 9.66 -1.01
N LEU A 105 0.36 8.84 -0.32
CA LEU A 105 0.06 7.41 -0.12
C LEU A 105 -1.29 7.18 0.58
N TRP A 106 -1.67 8.06 1.52
CA TRP A 106 -2.94 7.98 2.25
C TRP A 106 -4.16 8.40 1.44
N ILE A 107 -3.98 8.90 0.21
CA ILE A 107 -5.09 9.27 -0.67
C ILE A 107 -5.19 8.39 -1.92
N GLN A 108 -4.34 7.37 -2.05
CA GLN A 108 -4.48 6.35 -3.09
C GLN A 108 -5.62 5.37 -2.74
N ILE A 109 -6.24 4.77 -3.75
CA ILE A 109 -7.31 3.78 -3.56
C ILE A 109 -6.71 2.38 -3.48
N TRP A 110 -6.24 1.97 -2.30
CA TRP A 110 -5.55 0.69 -2.12
C TRP A 110 -6.46 -0.54 -2.16
N HIS A 111 -7.71 -0.42 -1.72
CA HIS A 111 -8.66 -1.53 -1.63
C HIS A 111 -10.09 -1.08 -1.91
N GLN A 112 -11.01 -2.02 -2.07
CA GLN A 112 -12.43 -1.71 -2.23
C GLN A 112 -12.97 -1.02 -0.97
N GLY A 113 -13.58 0.15 -1.13
CA GLY A 113 -14.09 0.95 -0.02
C GLY A 113 -13.03 1.73 0.74
N PHE A 114 -11.81 1.87 0.20
CA PHE A 114 -10.79 2.74 0.79
C PHE A 114 -11.30 4.18 0.87
N VAL A 115 -11.15 4.82 2.04
CA VAL A 115 -11.55 6.21 2.27
C VAL A 115 -10.30 7.07 2.41
N PRO A 116 -9.95 7.91 1.41
CA PRO A 116 -8.77 8.76 1.44
C PRO A 116 -8.63 9.61 2.70
N ASN A 117 -7.40 9.68 3.24
CA ASN A 117 -7.06 10.50 4.41
C ASN A 117 -6.04 11.59 4.04
N GLY A 118 -6.55 12.78 3.68
CA GLY A 118 -5.72 13.94 3.39
C GLY A 118 -5.08 14.62 4.62
N ASN A 119 -5.48 14.22 5.84
CA ASN A 119 -5.11 14.87 7.10
C ASN A 119 -3.94 14.20 7.81
N VAL A 120 -3.26 13.26 7.16
CA VAL A 120 -2.10 12.58 7.72
C VAL A 120 -0.99 13.56 8.10
N LYS A 121 -0.45 13.40 9.31
CA LYS A 121 0.67 14.18 9.83
C LYS A 121 1.95 13.36 9.72
N LEU A 122 2.80 13.73 8.77
CA LEU A 122 4.11 13.09 8.60
C LEU A 122 5.10 13.57 9.69
N PRO A 123 6.14 12.77 9.98
CA PRO A 123 7.19 13.18 10.91
C PRO A 123 7.86 14.48 10.46
N ALA A 124 8.34 15.23 11.45
CA ALA A 124 9.12 16.45 11.25
C ALA A 124 10.44 16.12 10.51
N ARG A 125 11.03 17.17 9.93
CA ARG A 125 12.37 17.07 9.36
C ARG A 125 13.44 17.10 10.44
#